data_AF-A0AAV7LL06-F1
#
_entry.id   AF-A0AAV7LL06-F1
#
_cell.length_a   1.000
_cell.length_b   1.000
_cell.length_c   1.000
_cell.angle_alpha   90.00
_cell.angle_beta   90.00
_cell.angle_gamma   90.00
#
_symmetry.space_group_name_H-M   'P 1'
#
loop_
_entity.id
_entity.type
_entity.pdbx_description
1 polymer ?
#
loop_
_entity_poly.entity_id
_entity_poly.type
_entity_poly.pdbx_seq_one_letter_code
_entity_poly.pdbx_strand_id
1 'polypeptide(L)'
;MDEVTLFCTDGKSVQSLLEACKDFGNASGAKINMDKSQAKLFGRWDLCIEPLPFPIEVGLVKILSFWFGGPGAAVKSWNELLAKAKQKQGFWSLRHLSIEGKALVLRNDSLPMLQYGTHAWPLLANVTRAVNSMVFHFVWQSKMDRVKRSVMHKEHRKRGKAVPDIPTILRAFFVCGCVRLTLLNENKDHSAYRVFSFFLLPVWRRLG
;
A
#
# COMPACT_ATOMS: atom_id res chain seq x y z
N MET A 1 -3.98 5.07 18.44
CA MET A 1 -3.76 4.15 17.29
C MET A 1 -3.13 2.94 17.90
N ASP A 2 -3.80 1.81 17.80
CA ASP A 2 -3.57 0.70 18.74
C ASP A 2 -2.90 -0.50 18.05
N GLU A 3 -2.68 -0.41 16.74
CA GLU A 3 -1.91 -1.37 15.95
C GLU A 3 -0.46 -0.93 15.86
N VAL A 4 0.44 -1.76 16.37
CA VAL A 4 1.89 -1.56 16.30
C VAL A 4 2.50 -2.79 15.62
N THR A 5 3.41 -2.57 14.68
CA THR A 5 4.19 -3.63 14.04
C THR A 5 5.65 -3.42 14.35
N LEU A 6 6.32 -4.45 14.86
CA LEU A 6 7.70 -4.40 15.31
C LEU A 6 8.52 -5.48 14.63
N PHE A 7 9.78 -5.17 14.35
CA PHE A 7 10.72 -6.09 13.74
C PHE A 7 11.74 -6.52 14.81
N CYS A 8 11.78 -7.82 15.09
CA CYS A 8 12.69 -8.44 16.04
C CYS A 8 13.69 -9.31 15.28
N THR A 9 14.95 -9.34 15.73
CA THR A 9 16.04 -10.08 15.07
C THR A 9 16.19 -11.51 15.59
N ASP A 10 15.81 -11.73 16.85
CA ASP A 10 16.03 -12.98 17.60
C ASP A 10 15.11 -13.04 18.83
N GLY A 11 15.08 -14.19 19.52
CA GLY A 11 14.28 -14.40 20.72
C GLY A 11 14.58 -13.43 21.86
N LYS A 12 15.82 -12.97 22.04
CA LYS A 12 16.18 -12.00 23.09
C LYS A 12 15.57 -10.63 22.82
N SER A 13 15.55 -10.20 21.56
CA SER A 13 14.88 -8.97 21.15
C SER A 13 13.37 -9.01 21.38
N VAL A 14 12.74 -10.18 21.23
CA VAL A 14 11.32 -10.38 21.56
C VAL A 14 11.10 -10.29 23.07
N GLN A 15 11.96 -10.91 23.89
CA GLN A 15 11.85 -10.81 25.35
C GLN A 15 11.99 -9.36 25.83
N SER A 16 12.99 -8.64 25.32
CA SER A 16 13.21 -7.22 25.63
C SER A 16 11.99 -6.36 25.25
N LEU A 17 11.34 -6.69 24.12
CA LEU A 17 10.10 -6.04 23.72
C LEU A 17 8.96 -6.30 24.70
N LEU A 18 8.77 -7.54 25.16
CA LEU A 18 7.71 -7.87 26.11
C LEU A 18 7.91 -7.16 27.45
N GLU A 19 9.15 -7.04 27.91
CA GLU A 19 9.52 -6.27 29.10
C GLU A 19 9.17 -4.78 28.91
N ALA A 20 9.60 -4.17 27.80
CA ALA A 20 9.28 -2.78 27.50
C ALA A 20 7.76 -2.53 27.41
N CYS A 21 7.01 -3.45 26.80
CA CYS A 21 5.55 -3.38 26.75
C CYS A 21 4.92 -3.54 28.13
N LYS A 22 5.48 -4.38 29.01
CA LYS A 22 5.02 -4.54 30.39
C LYS A 22 5.24 -3.27 31.19
N ASP A 23 6.42 -2.66 31.09
CA ASP A 23 6.74 -1.40 31.78
C ASP A 23 5.84 -0.27 31.29
N PHE A 24 5.66 -0.14 29.98
CA PHE A 24 4.70 0.79 29.39
C PHE A 24 3.27 0.53 29.87
N GLY A 25 2.86 -0.74 29.94
CA GLY A 25 1.55 -1.14 30.42
C GLY A 25 1.33 -0.84 31.90
N ASN A 26 2.37 -0.97 32.74
CA ASN A 26 2.31 -0.59 34.16
C ASN A 26 2.10 0.91 34.35
N ALA A 27 2.72 1.73 33.50
CA ALA A 27 2.59 3.19 33.57
C ALA A 27 1.29 3.72 32.96
N SER A 28 0.83 3.13 31.85
CA SER A 28 -0.31 3.63 31.07
C SER A 28 -1.63 2.88 31.31
N GLY A 29 -1.58 1.70 31.93
CA GLY A 29 -2.71 0.76 32.02
C GLY A 29 -3.00 -0.01 30.73
N ALA A 30 -2.24 0.23 29.64
CA ALA A 30 -2.41 -0.48 28.38
C ALA A 30 -1.98 -1.96 28.48
N LYS A 31 -2.63 -2.83 27.73
CA LYS A 31 -2.30 -4.26 27.67
C LYS A 31 -2.20 -4.73 26.22
N ILE A 32 -1.24 -5.62 25.96
CA ILE A 32 -1.14 -6.31 24.68
C ILE A 32 -2.38 -7.19 24.53
N ASN A 33 -3.05 -7.09 23.37
CA ASN A 33 -4.11 -8.00 23.01
C ASN A 33 -3.49 -9.29 22.45
N MET A 34 -3.32 -10.31 23.30
CA MET A 34 -2.70 -11.58 22.91
C MET A 34 -3.51 -12.33 21.84
N ASP A 35 -4.84 -12.18 21.83
CA ASP A 35 -5.71 -12.84 20.84
C ASP A 35 -5.55 -12.28 19.43
N LYS A 36 -5.13 -11.01 19.32
CA LYS A 36 -4.90 -10.32 18.04
C LYS A 36 -3.44 -10.23 17.64
N SER A 37 -2.52 -10.47 18.57
CA SER A 37 -1.08 -10.37 18.34
C SER A 37 -0.56 -11.65 17.72
N GLN A 38 0.23 -11.52 16.66
CA GLN A 38 0.79 -12.64 15.91
C GLN A 38 2.23 -12.35 15.55
N ALA A 39 3.05 -13.39 15.47
CA ALA A 39 4.42 -13.30 15.00
C ALA A 39 4.52 -13.89 13.58
N LYS A 40 5.26 -13.22 12.70
CA LYS A 40 5.64 -13.78 11.40
C LYS A 40 7.14 -13.94 11.35
N LEU A 41 7.59 -15.18 11.14
CA LEU A 41 8.99 -15.52 11.07
C LEU A 41 9.53 -15.26 9.67
N PHE A 42 10.73 -14.71 9.62
CA PHE A 42 11.49 -14.49 8.40
C PHE A 42 12.91 -15.01 8.60
N GLY A 43 13.42 -15.75 7.61
CA GLY A 43 14.72 -16.42 7.73
C GLY A 43 14.64 -17.70 8.56
N ARG A 44 15.79 -18.11 9.10
CA ARG A 44 15.89 -19.32 9.94
C ARG A 44 15.66 -18.93 11.40
N TRP A 45 14.64 -19.51 12.00
CA TRP A 45 14.34 -19.41 13.43
C TRP A 45 14.35 -20.83 14.01
N ASP A 46 15.00 -20.99 15.16
CA ASP A 46 14.93 -22.22 15.93
C ASP A 46 13.97 -22.01 17.11
N LEU A 47 12.70 -22.34 16.91
CA LEU A 47 11.66 -22.17 17.92
C LEU A 47 11.81 -23.11 19.12
N CYS A 48 12.64 -24.16 19.01
CA CYS A 48 12.98 -25.01 20.15
C CYS A 48 13.90 -24.27 21.13
N ILE A 49 14.76 -23.38 20.61
CA ILE A 49 15.69 -22.56 21.39
C ILE A 49 15.05 -21.21 21.76
N GLU A 50 14.22 -20.66 20.87
CA GLU A 50 13.63 -19.33 20.99
C GLU A 50 12.09 -19.40 20.91
N PRO A 51 11.41 -19.88 21.96
CA PRO A 51 9.95 -19.94 21.98
C PRO A 51 9.35 -18.53 21.97
N LEU A 52 8.32 -18.33 21.15
CA LEU A 52 7.61 -17.07 21.04
C LEU A 52 6.24 -17.16 21.73
N PRO A 53 5.77 -16.09 22.41
CA PRO A 53 4.49 -16.10 23.13
C PRO A 53 3.29 -15.84 22.21
N PHE A 54 3.52 -15.66 20.91
CA PHE A 54 2.50 -15.31 19.92
C PHE A 54 2.27 -16.46 18.94
N PRO A 55 1.03 -16.68 18.46
CA PRO A 55 0.78 -17.56 17.33
C PRO A 55 1.64 -17.19 16.11
N ILE A 56 2.15 -18.20 15.42
CA ILE A 56 2.99 -18.02 14.24
C ILE A 56 2.12 -17.97 12.97
N GLU A 57 2.14 -16.83 12.28
CA GLU A 57 1.44 -16.63 11.01
C GLU A 57 2.28 -17.16 9.83
N VAL A 58 1.85 -18.30 9.30
CA VAL A 58 2.49 -18.97 8.16
C VAL A 58 2.16 -18.27 6.83
N GLY A 59 0.97 -17.68 6.72
CA GLY A 59 0.46 -17.05 5.50
C GLY A 59 0.93 -15.61 5.27
N LEU A 60 0.04 -14.76 4.76
CA LEU A 60 0.35 -13.34 4.55
C LEU A 60 -0.03 -12.55 5.79
N VAL A 61 0.83 -11.63 6.22
CA VAL A 61 0.52 -10.70 7.31
C VAL A 61 -0.01 -9.39 6.75
N LYS A 62 -1.01 -8.79 7.40
CA LYS A 62 -1.55 -7.48 7.01
C LYS A 62 -0.95 -6.39 7.89
N ILE A 63 -0.33 -5.39 7.26
CA ILE A 63 0.27 -4.21 7.91
C ILE A 63 -0.30 -2.97 7.23
N LEU A 64 -0.93 -2.07 8.00
CA LEU A 64 -1.49 -0.80 7.51
C LEU A 64 -2.40 -0.97 6.27
N SER A 65 -3.26 -1.99 6.28
CA SER A 65 -4.15 -2.41 5.18
C SER A 65 -3.51 -3.11 3.98
N PHE A 66 -2.20 -3.32 3.96
CA PHE A 66 -1.51 -4.04 2.88
C PHE A 66 -0.98 -5.39 3.35
N TRP A 67 -0.99 -6.37 2.46
CA TRP A 67 -0.47 -7.70 2.73
C TRP A 67 1.02 -7.76 2.44
N PHE A 68 1.77 -8.47 3.29
CA PHE A 68 3.20 -8.71 3.22
C PHE A 68 3.53 -10.16 3.58
N GLY A 69 4.81 -10.51 3.44
CA GLY A 69 5.34 -11.74 4.03
C GLY A 69 5.27 -13.00 3.16
N GLY A 70 4.97 -12.87 1.87
CA GLY A 70 5.01 -14.01 0.95
C GLY A 70 4.68 -13.66 -0.50
N PRO A 71 4.77 -14.66 -1.40
CA PRO A 71 4.37 -14.51 -2.80
C PRO A 71 2.92 -14.04 -2.93
N GLY A 72 2.64 -13.22 -3.94
CA GLY A 72 1.28 -12.73 -4.21
C GLY A 72 0.77 -11.61 -3.29
N ALA A 73 1.52 -11.22 -2.25
CA ALA A 73 1.14 -10.18 -1.30
C ALA A 73 0.83 -8.83 -1.98
N ALA A 74 1.67 -8.42 -2.94
CA ALA A 74 1.47 -7.22 -3.74
C ALA A 74 0.18 -7.28 -4.58
N VAL A 75 -0.10 -8.42 -5.21
CA VAL A 75 -1.31 -8.61 -6.02
C VAL A 75 -2.56 -8.55 -5.14
N LYS A 76 -2.56 -9.25 -4.01
CA LYS A 76 -3.68 -9.24 -3.05
C LYS A 76 -3.96 -7.84 -2.53
N SER A 77 -2.90 -7.11 -2.15
CA SER A 77 -2.95 -5.71 -1.71
C SER A 77 -3.60 -4.80 -2.73
N TRP A 78 -3.12 -4.83 -3.98
CA TRP A 78 -3.67 -4.01 -5.05
C TRP A 78 -5.11 -4.40 -5.41
N ASN A 79 -5.46 -5.69 -5.38
CA ASN A 79 -6.84 -6.13 -5.65
C ASN A 79 -7.82 -5.60 -4.60
N GLU A 80 -7.48 -5.66 -3.31
CA GLU A 80 -8.33 -5.10 -2.25
C GLU A 80 -8.46 -3.57 -2.38
N LEU A 81 -7.35 -2.87 -2.66
CA LEU A 81 -7.37 -1.42 -2.85
C LEU A 81 -8.22 -1.02 -4.07
N LEU A 82 -8.08 -1.73 -5.18
CA LEU A 82 -8.87 -1.52 -6.40
C LEU A 82 -10.36 -1.81 -6.17
N ALA A 83 -10.69 -2.84 -5.39
CA ALA A 83 -12.08 -3.12 -5.04
C ALA A 83 -12.72 -1.94 -4.27
N LYS A 84 -12.00 -1.40 -3.28
CA LYS A 84 -12.43 -0.21 -2.53
C LYS A 84 -12.57 1.02 -3.43
N ALA A 85 -11.60 1.25 -4.33
CA ALA A 85 -11.65 2.36 -5.27
C ALA A 85 -12.86 2.26 -6.23
N LYS A 86 -13.12 1.05 -6.76
CA LYS A 86 -14.30 0.79 -7.61
C LYS A 86 -15.60 1.02 -6.86
N GLN A 87 -15.70 0.58 -5.61
CA GLN A 87 -16.88 0.80 -4.78
C GLN A 87 -17.15 2.30 -4.59
N LYS A 88 -16.12 3.09 -4.24
CA LYS A 88 -16.23 4.55 -4.15
C LYS A 88 -16.67 5.20 -5.46
N GLN A 89 -16.05 4.81 -6.58
CA GLN A 89 -16.44 5.29 -7.90
C GLN A 89 -17.88 4.91 -8.25
N GLY A 90 -18.37 3.76 -7.78
CA GLY A 90 -19.78 3.37 -7.87
C GLY A 90 -20.70 4.41 -7.25
N PHE A 91 -20.41 4.84 -6.01
CA PHE A 91 -21.17 5.91 -5.35
C PHE A 91 -21.10 7.24 -6.10
N TRP A 92 -19.94 7.60 -6.64
CA TRP A 92 -19.82 8.80 -7.48
C TRP A 92 -20.58 8.68 -8.81
N SER A 93 -20.69 7.46 -9.36
CA SER A 93 -21.39 7.21 -10.63
C SER A 93 -22.90 7.37 -10.53
N LEU A 94 -23.47 7.27 -9.31
CA LEU A 94 -24.88 7.59 -9.05
C LEU A 94 -25.18 9.08 -9.23
N ARG A 95 -24.17 9.94 -9.26
CA ARG A 95 -24.32 11.38 -9.49
C ARG A 95 -24.16 11.67 -10.98
N HIS A 96 -25.02 12.54 -11.52
CA HIS A 96 -24.93 13.01 -12.91
C HIS A 96 -23.78 14.01 -13.08
N LEU A 97 -22.55 13.50 -13.14
CA LEU A 97 -21.34 14.30 -13.28
C LEU A 97 -20.95 14.49 -14.75
N SER A 98 -20.51 15.70 -15.11
CA SER A 98 -19.81 15.95 -16.36
C SER A 98 -18.48 15.21 -16.41
N ILE A 99 -17.85 15.15 -17.60
CA ILE A 99 -16.51 14.55 -17.76
C ILE A 99 -15.50 15.29 -16.86
N GLU A 100 -15.61 16.61 -16.78
CA GLU A 100 -14.77 17.48 -15.96
C GLU A 100 -14.99 17.18 -14.47
N GLY A 101 -16.25 17.02 -14.04
CA GLY A 101 -16.58 16.60 -12.67
C GLY A 101 -16.02 15.23 -12.31
N LYS A 102 -16.08 14.27 -13.25
CA LYS A 102 -15.46 12.94 -13.07
C LYS A 102 -13.94 13.03 -13.01
N ALA A 103 -13.31 13.88 -13.82
CA ALA A 103 -11.87 14.12 -13.74
C ALA A 103 -11.45 14.69 -12.38
N LEU A 104 -12.28 15.57 -11.78
CA LEU A 104 -12.06 16.09 -10.43
C LEU A 104 -12.19 15.00 -9.36
N VAL A 105 -13.22 14.14 -9.44
CA VAL A 105 -13.37 12.99 -8.54
C VAL A 105 -12.16 12.06 -8.62
N LEU A 106 -11.69 11.77 -9.84
CA LEU A 106 -10.50 10.94 -10.04
C LEU A 106 -9.27 11.56 -9.40
N ARG A 107 -9.08 12.87 -9.55
CA ARG A 107 -7.93 13.60 -9.01
C ARG A 107 -7.95 13.72 -7.48
N ASN A 108 -9.13 13.97 -6.91
CA ASN A 108 -9.25 14.37 -5.50
C ASN A 108 -9.69 13.24 -4.56
N ASP A 109 -10.31 12.17 -5.07
CA ASP A 109 -10.73 11.01 -4.25
C ASP A 109 -10.03 9.71 -4.67
N SER A 110 -10.03 9.37 -5.96
CA SER A 110 -9.42 8.11 -6.42
C SER A 110 -7.89 8.11 -6.37
N LEU A 111 -7.25 9.19 -6.84
CA LEU A 111 -5.80 9.26 -6.92
C LEU A 111 -5.13 9.21 -5.53
N PRO A 112 -5.54 9.98 -4.50
CA PRO A 112 -4.91 9.90 -3.18
C PRO A 112 -5.03 8.50 -2.55
N MET A 113 -6.18 7.84 -2.73
CA MET A 113 -6.38 6.46 -2.27
C MET A 113 -5.40 5.50 -2.94
N LEU A 114 -5.24 5.58 -4.26
CA LEU A 114 -4.36 4.69 -5.01
C LEU A 114 -2.88 5.01 -4.77
N GLN A 115 -2.55 6.29 -4.58
CA GLN A 115 -1.22 6.76 -4.23
C GLN A 115 -0.75 6.14 -2.92
N TYR A 116 -1.63 5.98 -1.93
CA TYR A 116 -1.29 5.28 -0.69
C TYR A 116 -0.75 3.85 -0.94
N GLY A 117 -1.30 3.14 -1.93
CA GLY A 117 -0.81 1.83 -2.37
C GLY A 117 0.64 1.82 -2.86
N THR A 118 1.10 2.94 -3.42
CA THR A 118 2.48 3.07 -3.94
C THR A 118 3.52 3.14 -2.83
N HIS A 119 3.14 3.47 -1.59
CA HIS A 119 4.06 3.39 -0.47
C HIS A 119 4.37 1.95 -0.05
N ALA A 120 3.45 1.02 -0.32
CA ALA A 120 3.58 -0.37 0.07
C ALA A 120 4.09 -1.26 -1.07
N TRP A 121 3.69 -1.02 -2.32
CA TRP A 121 4.02 -1.91 -3.45
C TRP A 121 4.22 -1.16 -4.77
N PRO A 122 5.11 -1.65 -5.66
CA PRO A 122 5.22 -1.13 -7.02
C PRO A 122 3.94 -1.38 -7.82
N LEU A 123 3.71 -0.56 -8.84
CA LEU A 123 2.57 -0.72 -9.74
C LEU A 123 2.84 -1.81 -10.77
N LEU A 124 2.30 -3.01 -10.53
CA LEU A 124 2.44 -4.16 -11.43
C LEU A 124 1.73 -3.92 -12.78
N ALA A 125 2.12 -4.64 -13.83
CA ALA A 125 1.55 -4.46 -15.17
C ALA A 125 0.05 -4.83 -15.25
N ASN A 126 -0.39 -5.88 -14.57
CA ASN A 126 -1.80 -6.24 -14.44
C ASN A 126 -2.60 -5.17 -13.68
N VAL A 127 -2.03 -4.64 -12.59
CA VAL A 127 -2.64 -3.55 -11.80
C VAL A 127 -2.73 -2.27 -12.62
N THR A 128 -1.70 -1.92 -13.37
CA THR A 128 -1.69 -0.78 -14.30
C THR A 128 -2.88 -0.85 -15.27
N ARG A 129 -3.08 -2.02 -15.90
CA ARG A 129 -4.22 -2.25 -16.81
C ARG A 129 -5.55 -2.12 -16.07
N ALA A 130 -5.67 -2.70 -14.88
CA ALA A 130 -6.89 -2.65 -14.08
C ALA A 130 -7.26 -1.22 -13.64
N VAL A 131 -6.27 -0.42 -13.21
CA VAL A 131 -6.45 1.00 -12.87
C VAL A 131 -6.91 1.78 -14.09
N ASN A 132 -6.25 1.61 -15.24
CA ASN A 132 -6.64 2.30 -16.47
C ASN A 132 -8.08 1.95 -16.89
N SER A 133 -8.43 0.66 -16.89
CA SER A 133 -9.79 0.24 -17.21
C SER A 133 -10.82 0.79 -16.23
N MET A 134 -10.52 0.80 -14.93
CA MET A 134 -11.39 1.38 -13.90
C MET A 134 -11.62 2.88 -14.13
N VAL A 135 -10.55 3.65 -14.40
CA VAL A 135 -10.63 5.09 -14.67
C VAL A 135 -11.54 5.39 -15.85
N PHE A 136 -11.32 4.74 -16.99
CA PHE A 136 -12.09 5.03 -18.20
C PHE A 136 -13.50 4.46 -18.15
N HIS A 137 -13.72 3.35 -17.46
CA HIS A 137 -15.06 2.87 -17.16
C HIS A 137 -15.85 3.89 -16.32
N PHE A 138 -15.22 4.52 -15.33
CA PHE A 138 -15.86 5.57 -14.54
C PHE A 138 -16.17 6.82 -15.38
N VAL A 139 -15.21 7.29 -16.19
CA VAL A 139 -15.38 8.46 -17.07
C VAL A 139 -16.54 8.26 -18.04
N TRP A 140 -16.56 7.12 -18.75
CA TRP A 140 -17.57 6.85 -19.78
C TRP A 140 -18.86 6.22 -19.27
N GLN A 141 -18.88 5.70 -18.04
CA GLN A 141 -19.94 4.82 -17.53
C GLN A 141 -20.25 3.66 -18.51
N SER A 142 -19.22 3.20 -19.21
CA SER A 142 -19.31 2.17 -20.24
C SER A 142 -17.97 1.48 -20.41
N LYS A 143 -17.97 0.26 -20.98
CA LYS A 143 -16.75 -0.46 -21.34
C LYS A 143 -16.06 0.09 -22.59
N MET A 144 -16.74 0.93 -23.36
CA MET A 144 -16.26 1.48 -24.62
C MET A 144 -15.80 2.93 -24.45
N ASP A 145 -14.59 3.21 -24.96
CA ASP A 145 -14.01 4.55 -24.97
C ASP A 145 -14.53 5.33 -26.19
N ARG A 146 -15.20 6.46 -25.96
CA ARG A 146 -15.72 7.31 -27.06
C ARG A 146 -14.63 8.18 -27.70
N VAL A 147 -13.57 8.47 -26.95
CA VAL A 147 -12.44 9.31 -27.37
C VAL A 147 -11.14 8.62 -26.98
N LYS A 148 -10.10 8.75 -27.82
CA LYS A 148 -8.76 8.21 -27.53
C LYS A 148 -8.26 8.72 -26.17
N ARG A 149 -7.79 7.80 -25.31
CA ARG A 149 -7.29 8.09 -23.95
C ARG A 149 -6.20 9.17 -23.94
N SER A 150 -5.30 9.15 -24.91
CA SER A 150 -4.23 10.15 -25.06
C SER A 150 -4.76 11.58 -25.25
N VAL A 151 -5.96 11.75 -25.79
CA VAL A 151 -6.63 13.07 -25.89
C VAL A 151 -7.28 13.44 -24.56
N MET A 152 -7.86 12.47 -23.84
CA MET A 152 -8.52 12.70 -22.56
C MET A 152 -7.57 13.22 -21.48
N HIS A 153 -6.30 12.81 -21.51
CA HIS A 153 -5.27 13.30 -20.59
C HIS A 153 -4.81 14.74 -20.85
N LYS A 154 -5.00 15.25 -22.07
CA LYS A 154 -4.58 16.61 -22.41
C LYS A 154 -5.39 17.64 -21.63
N GLU A 155 -4.79 18.80 -21.42
CA GLU A 155 -5.47 19.96 -20.84
C GLU A 155 -6.56 20.51 -21.76
N HIS A 156 -7.52 21.23 -21.16
CA HIS A 156 -8.60 21.91 -21.88
C HIS A 156 -8.08 22.85 -22.99
N ARG A 157 -6.98 23.58 -22.75
CA ARG A 157 -6.33 24.45 -23.75
C ARG A 157 -5.91 23.71 -25.01
N LYS A 158 -5.59 22.42 -24.89
CA LYS A 158 -5.21 21.53 -26.00
C LYS A 158 -6.38 20.65 -26.47
N ARG A 159 -7.62 21.10 -26.25
CA ARG A 159 -8.88 20.40 -26.56
C ARG A 159 -9.04 19.04 -25.84
N GLY A 160 -8.32 18.84 -24.74
CA GLY A 160 -8.45 17.65 -23.90
C GLY A 160 -9.47 17.82 -22.78
N LYS A 161 -9.54 16.82 -21.90
CA LYS A 161 -10.51 16.73 -20.78
C LYS A 161 -9.84 16.70 -19.40
N ALA A 162 -8.52 16.88 -19.34
CA ALA A 162 -7.70 16.91 -18.13
C ALA A 162 -7.91 15.70 -17.19
N VAL A 163 -8.28 14.54 -17.74
CA VAL A 163 -8.40 13.30 -16.98
C VAL A 163 -7.00 12.88 -16.51
N PRO A 164 -6.77 12.66 -15.21
CA PRO A 164 -5.45 12.30 -14.72
C PRO A 164 -4.99 10.96 -15.30
N ASP A 165 -3.75 10.92 -15.79
CA ASP A 165 -3.07 9.65 -16.09
C ASP A 165 -2.60 9.02 -14.77
N ILE A 166 -3.55 8.38 -14.07
CA ILE A 166 -3.33 7.82 -12.75
C ILE A 166 -2.16 6.83 -12.76
N PRO A 167 -2.05 5.83 -13.67
CA PRO A 167 -0.92 4.90 -13.64
C PRO A 167 0.45 5.57 -13.76
N THR A 168 0.59 6.57 -14.63
CA THR A 168 1.85 7.31 -14.77
C THR A 168 2.18 8.07 -13.49
N ILE A 169 1.19 8.74 -12.89
CA ILE A 169 1.34 9.45 -11.62
C ILE A 169 1.74 8.48 -10.49
N LEU A 170 1.10 7.32 -10.37
CA LEU A 170 1.40 6.31 -9.35
C LEU A 170 2.82 5.74 -9.49
N ARG A 171 3.28 5.49 -10.73
CA ARG A 171 4.67 5.08 -10.99
C ARG A 171 5.66 6.15 -10.55
N ALA A 172 5.38 7.41 -10.87
CA ALA A 172 6.21 8.52 -10.43
C ALA A 172 6.28 8.61 -8.90
N PHE A 173 5.15 8.49 -8.20
CA PHE A 173 5.12 8.47 -6.73
C PHE A 173 5.93 7.32 -6.13
N PHE A 174 5.81 6.11 -6.68
CA PHE A 174 6.61 4.96 -6.23
C PHE A 174 8.11 5.25 -6.38
N VAL A 175 8.55 5.69 -7.56
CA VAL A 175 9.97 5.98 -7.82
C VAL A 175 10.48 7.11 -6.94
N CYS A 176 9.72 8.20 -6.79
CA CYS A 176 10.08 9.31 -5.90
C CYS A 176 10.19 8.84 -4.45
N GLY A 177 9.30 7.95 -4.01
CA GLY A 177 9.33 7.33 -2.68
C GLY A 177 10.60 6.51 -2.48
N CYS A 178 10.94 5.65 -3.45
CA CYS A 178 12.18 4.87 -3.42
C CYS A 178 13.41 5.77 -3.32
N VAL A 179 13.55 6.76 -4.22
CA VAL A 179 14.68 7.71 -4.25
C VAL A 179 14.80 8.44 -2.92
N ARG A 180 13.68 8.91 -2.36
CA ARG A 180 13.69 9.60 -1.07
C ARG A 180 14.19 8.69 0.04
N LEU A 181 13.72 7.44 0.10
CA LEU A 181 14.08 6.49 1.14
C LEU A 181 15.51 5.95 1.01
N THR A 182 16.06 5.87 -0.21
CA THR A 182 17.37 5.23 -0.47
C THR A 182 18.51 6.23 -0.61
N LEU A 183 18.30 7.36 -1.29
CA LEU A 183 19.37 8.30 -1.66
C LEU A 183 19.37 9.57 -0.81
N LEU A 184 18.21 9.98 -0.28
CA LEU A 184 18.06 11.26 0.41
C LEU A 184 17.83 11.13 1.92
N ASN A 185 17.59 9.92 2.43
CA ASN A 185 17.28 9.73 3.83
C ASN A 185 18.55 9.45 4.65
N GLU A 186 18.96 10.41 5.47
CA GLU A 186 20.06 10.25 6.42
C GLU A 186 19.64 9.45 7.68
N ASN A 187 18.33 9.38 7.96
CA ASN A 187 17.79 8.74 9.16
C ASN A 187 17.27 7.31 8.89
N LYS A 188 18.18 6.34 9.02
CA LYS A 188 17.91 4.90 8.84
C LYS A 188 16.96 4.30 9.88
N ASP A 189 16.65 5.02 10.95
CA ASP A 189 15.77 4.53 12.02
C ASP A 189 14.29 4.74 11.77
N HIS A 190 13.92 5.48 10.72
CA HIS A 190 12.51 5.68 10.39
C HIS A 190 11.81 4.35 10.03
N SER A 191 10.64 4.11 10.60
CA SER A 191 9.85 2.86 10.40
C SER A 191 9.59 2.55 8.92
N ALA A 192 9.29 3.57 8.12
CA ALA A 192 9.12 3.44 6.67
C ALA A 192 10.39 2.95 5.96
N TYR A 193 11.58 3.35 6.41
CA TYR A 193 12.85 2.85 5.87
C TYR A 193 13.01 1.36 6.18
N ARG A 194 12.70 0.92 7.41
CA ARG A 194 12.79 -0.50 7.81
C ARG A 194 11.84 -1.39 7.02
N VAL A 195 10.58 -0.96 6.84
CA VAL A 195 9.59 -1.68 6.01
C VAL A 195 10.06 -1.73 4.55
N PHE A 196 10.55 -0.60 4.02
CA PHE A 196 11.06 -0.53 2.66
C PHE A 196 12.30 -1.43 2.45
N SER A 197 13.30 -1.35 3.34
CA SER A 197 14.52 -2.14 3.25
C SER A 197 14.24 -3.63 3.33
N PHE A 198 13.28 -4.01 4.18
CA PHE A 198 12.93 -5.41 4.41
C PHE A 198 12.10 -6.00 3.27
N PHE A 199 11.01 -5.33 2.87
CA PHE A 199 10.06 -5.89 1.91
C PHE A 199 10.27 -5.43 0.47
N LEU A 200 10.75 -4.20 0.26
CA LEU A 200 10.71 -3.55 -1.06
C LEU A 200 12.07 -3.46 -1.74
N LEU A 201 13.16 -3.31 -0.99
CA LEU A 201 14.51 -3.29 -1.56
C LEU A 201 14.84 -4.55 -2.38
N PRO A 202 14.49 -5.78 -1.95
CA PRO A 202 14.72 -6.99 -2.76
C PRO A 202 13.84 -7.06 -4.02
N VAL A 203 12.69 -6.38 -4.03
CA VAL A 203 11.82 -6.28 -5.21
C VAL A 203 12.37 -5.24 -6.18
N TRP A 204 12.83 -4.10 -5.67
CA TRP A 204 13.41 -3.03 -6.46
C TRP A 204 14.70 -3.46 -7.17
N ARG A 205 15.59 -4.18 -6.48
CA ARG A 205 16.82 -4.74 -7.09
C ARG A 205 16.56 -5.73 -8.24
N ARG A 206 15.34 -6.27 -8.36
CA ARG A 206 14.94 -7.19 -9.44
C ARG A 206 14.25 -6.47 -10.62
N LEU A 207 13.94 -5.18 -10.47
CA LEU A 207 13.24 -4.37 -11.46
C LEU A 207 14.18 -3.48 -12.29
N GLY A 208 15.46 -3.36 -11.90
CA GLY A 208 16.54 -2.75 -12.69
C GLY A 208 17.48 -3.83 -13.20
#